data_AF-A0A946CMR8-F1
#
_entry.id   AF-A0A946CMR8-F1
#
_cell.length_a   1.000
_cell.length_b   1.000
_cell.length_c   1.000
_cell.angle_alpha   90.00
_cell.angle_beta   90.00
_cell.angle_gamma   90.00
#
_symmetry.space_group_name_H-M   'P 1'
#
loop_
_entity.id
_entity.type
_entity.pdbx_description
1 polymer ?
#
loop_
_entity_poly.entity_id
_entity_poly.type
_entity_poly.pdbx_seq_one_letter_code
_entity_poly.pdbx_strand_id
1 'polypeptide(L)'
;MSDAAEAIDELPAQPVKDLYEIGEIPPLGHVPKNMYAWAIRRERHGEPDTAMQVEVVETPVLDSHDVLVMVMAAGVNYNGVWAALGKPISVFDVHDSDYHIAGSDASGIVWAVG
;
A
#
# COMPACT_ATOMS: atom_id res chain seq x y z
N MET A 1 -14.79 2.89 -37.98
CA MET A 1 -13.80 1.80 -37.95
C MET A 1 -12.92 2.07 -36.76
N SER A 2 -12.88 1.10 -35.85
CA SER A 2 -12.19 1.16 -34.56
C SER A 2 -10.71 0.92 -34.81
N ASP A 3 -9.87 1.94 -34.66
CA ASP A 3 -8.45 1.71 -34.46
C ASP A 3 -8.30 1.16 -33.04
N ALA A 4 -8.16 -0.16 -32.96
CA ALA A 4 -7.68 -0.80 -31.75
C ALA A 4 -6.31 -0.21 -31.44
N ALA A 5 -6.11 0.28 -30.21
CA ALA A 5 -4.81 0.70 -29.75
C ALA A 5 -3.81 -0.45 -30.00
N GLU A 6 -2.79 -0.20 -30.81
CA GLU A 6 -1.69 -1.14 -31.01
C GLU A 6 -1.07 -1.45 -29.64
N ALA A 7 -1.02 -2.74 -29.29
CA ALA A 7 -0.31 -3.18 -28.12
C ALA A 7 1.18 -2.84 -28.32
N ILE A 8 1.73 -2.03 -27.44
CA ILE A 8 3.16 -1.78 -27.37
C ILE A 8 3.85 -3.11 -27.03
N ASP A 9 4.53 -3.70 -28.00
CA ASP A 9 4.95 -5.10 -27.97
C ASP A 9 6.20 -5.38 -27.12
N GLU A 10 6.70 -4.41 -26.35
CA GLU A 10 7.63 -4.62 -25.23
C GLU A 10 7.96 -3.24 -24.61
N LEU A 11 7.55 -3.01 -23.36
CA LEU A 11 8.17 -1.95 -22.57
C LEU A 11 9.65 -2.33 -22.39
N PRO A 12 10.61 -1.40 -22.54
CA PRO A 12 12.03 -1.72 -22.32
C PRO A 12 12.19 -2.39 -20.97
N ALA A 13 13.02 -3.45 -20.89
CA ALA A 13 13.21 -4.24 -19.68
C ALA A 13 13.55 -3.33 -18.49
N GLN A 14 12.54 -3.03 -17.67
CA GLN A 14 12.69 -2.20 -16.49
C GLN A 14 13.47 -3.00 -15.44
N PRO A 15 14.34 -2.35 -14.65
CA PRO A 15 15.09 -3.06 -13.61
C PRO A 15 14.13 -3.66 -12.58
N VAL A 16 14.35 -4.94 -12.27
CA VAL A 16 13.65 -5.66 -11.19
C VAL A 16 14.30 -5.28 -9.86
N LYS A 17 13.52 -4.71 -8.95
CA LYS A 17 13.98 -4.20 -7.66
C LYS A 17 13.07 -4.66 -6.53
N ASP A 18 13.60 -4.67 -5.32
CA ASP A 18 12.83 -5.01 -4.12
C ASP A 18 12.07 -3.81 -3.54
N LEU A 19 12.32 -2.60 -4.05
CA LEU A 19 11.62 -1.36 -3.67
C LEU A 19 11.67 -0.40 -4.86
N TYR A 20 10.55 0.30 -5.09
CA TYR A 20 10.40 1.34 -6.11
C TYR A 20 9.99 2.64 -5.43
N GLU A 21 10.45 3.77 -5.97
CA GLU A 21 10.05 5.08 -5.47
C GLU A 21 8.59 5.41 -5.82
N ILE A 22 7.96 6.31 -5.07
CA ILE A 22 6.59 6.74 -5.37
C ILE A 22 6.54 7.35 -6.78
N GLY A 23 5.64 6.81 -7.62
CA GLY A 23 5.51 7.20 -9.03
C GLY A 23 6.41 6.41 -9.99
N GLU A 24 7.32 5.58 -9.49
CA GLU A 24 8.07 4.62 -10.29
C GLU A 24 7.26 3.33 -10.45
N ILE A 25 6.84 3.03 -11.68
CA ILE A 25 6.00 1.86 -11.99
C ILE A 25 6.92 0.63 -12.11
N PRO A 26 6.69 -0.47 -11.36
CA PRO A 26 7.45 -1.71 -11.52
C PRO A 26 7.18 -2.38 -12.89
N PRO A 27 8.06 -3.30 -13.34
CA PRO A 27 7.77 -4.13 -14.50
C PRO A 27 6.46 -4.91 -14.30
N LEU A 28 5.64 -5.02 -15.34
CA LEU A 28 4.41 -5.80 -15.30
C LEU A 28 4.72 -7.27 -14.92
N GLY A 29 4.00 -7.79 -13.92
CA GLY A 29 4.20 -9.14 -13.39
C GLY A 29 5.25 -9.26 -12.28
N HIS A 30 5.97 -8.18 -11.95
CA HIS A 30 6.89 -8.14 -10.79
C HIS A 30 6.21 -7.51 -9.58
N VAL A 31 6.24 -8.19 -8.43
CA VAL A 31 5.81 -7.65 -7.13
C VAL A 31 7.06 -7.35 -6.30
N PRO A 32 7.34 -6.08 -5.93
CA PRO A 32 8.49 -5.76 -5.10
C PRO A 32 8.34 -6.35 -3.70
N LYS A 33 9.45 -6.80 -3.12
CA LYS A 33 9.47 -7.37 -1.76
C LYS A 33 9.04 -6.36 -0.69
N ASN A 34 9.36 -5.08 -0.87
CA ASN A 34 9.06 -4.00 0.06
C ASN A 34 8.29 -2.86 -0.62
N MET A 35 7.58 -2.09 0.19
CA MET A 35 6.84 -0.90 -0.23
C MET A 35 6.98 0.22 0.82
N TYR A 36 6.74 1.46 0.39
CA TYR A 36 6.57 2.59 1.31
C TYR A 36 5.16 2.63 1.87
N ALA A 37 5.01 2.95 3.16
CA ALA A 37 3.72 3.14 3.79
C ALA A 37 3.76 4.17 4.93
N TRP A 38 2.63 4.82 5.19
CA TRP A 38 2.42 5.56 6.45
C TRP A 38 2.02 4.58 7.55
N ALA A 39 2.97 4.24 8.40
CA ALA A 39 2.81 3.26 9.47
C ALA A 39 2.54 3.93 10.83
N ILE A 40 1.62 3.35 11.58
CA ILE A 40 1.37 3.63 12.99
C ILE A 40 2.07 2.52 13.78
N ARG A 41 2.63 2.87 14.94
CA ARG A 41 3.15 1.92 15.95
C ARG A 41 2.54 2.23 17.31
N ARG A 42 2.39 1.21 18.16
CA ARG A 42 1.69 1.34 19.45
C ARG A 42 2.31 2.42 20.34
N GLU A 43 3.63 2.49 20.39
CA GLU A 43 4.40 3.46 21.16
C GLU A 43 4.29 4.90 20.64
N ARG A 44 3.79 5.09 19.41
CA ARG A 44 3.60 6.40 18.79
C ARG A 44 2.14 6.88 18.79
N HIS A 45 1.22 6.18 19.45
CA HIS A 45 -0.17 6.64 19.50
C HIS A 45 -0.28 8.09 19.97
N GLY A 46 -1.02 8.90 19.21
CA GLY A 46 -1.04 10.34 19.38
C GLY A 46 -1.69 11.05 18.20
N GLU A 47 -1.40 12.34 18.06
CA GLU A 47 -1.89 13.13 16.92
C GLU A 47 -1.35 12.58 15.59
N PRO A 48 -2.13 12.60 14.49
CA PRO A 48 -1.76 11.94 13.24
C PRO A 48 -0.40 12.34 12.65
N ASP A 49 0.03 13.60 12.84
CA ASP A 49 1.30 14.14 12.35
C ASP A 49 2.55 13.55 13.03
N THR A 50 2.37 12.97 14.22
CA THR A 50 3.44 12.30 14.98
C THR A 50 3.27 10.79 14.99
N ALA A 51 2.03 10.29 15.04
CA ALA A 51 1.73 8.87 15.10
C ALA A 51 2.01 8.14 13.79
N MET A 52 1.65 8.74 12.66
CA MET A 52 1.87 8.19 11.33
C MET A 52 3.24 8.64 10.82
N GLN A 53 4.10 7.69 10.47
CA GLN A 53 5.44 7.97 9.90
C GLN A 53 5.64 7.15 8.63
N VAL A 54 6.40 7.68 7.66
CA VAL A 54 6.75 6.94 6.45
C VAL A 54 7.81 5.90 6.80
N GLU A 55 7.51 4.64 6.51
CA GLU A 55 8.41 3.50 6.71
C GLU A 55 8.46 2.63 5.45
N VAL A 56 9.55 1.89 5.30
CA VAL A 56 9.66 0.79 4.32
C VAL A 56 9.23 -0.49 5.03
N VAL A 57 8.23 -1.17 4.48
CA VAL A 57 7.64 -2.40 5.05
C VAL A 57 7.57 -3.49 3.98
N GLU A 58 7.35 -4.74 4.40
CA GLU A 58 7.16 -5.84 3.46
C GLU A 58 5.82 -5.69 2.71
N THR A 59 5.84 -6.01 1.41
CA THR A 59 4.62 -6.11 0.61
C THR A 59 3.83 -7.34 1.06
N PRO A 60 2.51 -7.24 1.29
CA PRO A 60 1.70 -8.37 1.74
C PRO A 60 1.77 -9.57 0.79
N VAL A 61 1.81 -10.77 1.38
CA VAL A 61 1.65 -12.04 0.64
C VAL A 61 0.16 -12.28 0.43
N LEU A 62 -0.23 -12.60 -0.80
CA LEU A 62 -1.62 -12.86 -1.18
C LEU A 62 -2.02 -14.32 -0.87
N ASP A 63 -3.24 -14.52 -0.38
CA ASP A 63 -3.92 -15.82 -0.41
C ASP A 63 -4.80 -15.94 -1.67
N SER A 64 -5.39 -17.11 -1.94
CA SER A 64 -6.11 -17.46 -3.18
C SER A 64 -7.35 -16.63 -3.49
N HIS A 65 -7.74 -15.73 -2.61
CA HIS A 65 -8.91 -14.86 -2.75
C HIS A 65 -8.56 -13.36 -2.62
N ASP A 66 -7.28 -13.03 -2.57
CA ASP A 66 -6.80 -11.66 -2.44
C ASP A 66 -6.37 -11.09 -3.79
N VAL A 67 -6.35 -9.76 -3.87
CA VAL A 67 -5.71 -9.01 -4.94
C VAL A 67 -4.76 -7.98 -4.34
N LEU A 68 -3.59 -7.80 -4.96
CA LEU A 68 -2.68 -6.71 -4.62
C LEU A 68 -2.96 -5.54 -5.54
N VAL A 69 -3.23 -4.36 -4.96
CA VAL A 69 -3.49 -3.13 -5.72
C VAL A 69 -2.29 -2.20 -5.60
N MET A 70 -1.74 -1.76 -6.73
CA MET A 70 -0.82 -0.62 -6.78
C MET A 70 -1.64 0.65 -6.59
N VAL A 71 -1.61 1.20 -5.38
CA VAL A 71 -2.41 2.35 -4.97
C VAL A 71 -1.88 3.62 -5.65
N MET A 72 -2.77 4.29 -6.40
CA MET A 72 -2.48 5.56 -7.08
C MET A 72 -2.94 6.76 -6.23
N ALA A 73 -4.04 6.59 -5.50
CA ALA A 73 -4.52 7.57 -4.53
C ALA A 73 -5.29 6.88 -3.40
N ALA A 74 -5.33 7.52 -2.24
CA ALA A 74 -6.09 7.08 -1.08
C ALA A 74 -6.97 8.22 -0.53
N GLY A 75 -8.11 7.88 0.06
CA GLY A 75 -9.00 8.84 0.72
C GLY A 75 -8.65 9.03 2.20
N VAL A 76 -8.87 10.25 2.72
CA VAL A 76 -8.68 10.56 4.13
C VAL A 76 -10.02 10.42 4.86
N ASN A 77 -10.03 9.68 5.97
CA ASN A 77 -11.24 9.40 6.74
C ASN A 77 -10.97 9.48 8.26
N TYR A 78 -12.02 9.71 9.05
CA TYR A 78 -11.97 9.80 10.52
C TYR A 78 -11.42 8.53 11.18
N ASN A 79 -11.64 7.36 10.60
CA ASN A 79 -11.10 6.11 11.15
C ASN A 79 -9.55 6.10 11.20
N GLY A 80 -8.86 6.77 10.29
CA GLY A 80 -7.41 6.94 10.33
C GLY A 80 -6.96 7.78 11.52
N VAL A 81 -7.74 8.81 11.88
CA VAL A 81 -7.48 9.62 13.09
C VAL A 81 -7.67 8.77 14.35
N TRP A 82 -8.74 7.98 14.43
CA TRP A 82 -8.98 7.08 15.56
C TRP A 82 -7.89 6.00 15.70
N ALA A 83 -7.42 5.45 14.57
CA ALA A 83 -6.31 4.50 14.54
C ALA A 83 -5.02 5.15 15.05
N ALA A 84 -4.68 6.37 14.61
CA ALA A 84 -3.51 7.10 15.08
C ALA A 84 -3.57 7.40 16.59
N LEU A 85 -4.72 7.88 17.07
CA LEU A 85 -4.94 8.19 18.48
C LEU A 85 -4.95 6.95 19.38
N GLY A 86 -5.27 5.78 18.83
CA GLY A 86 -5.56 4.57 19.61
C GLY A 86 -6.83 4.70 20.45
N LYS A 87 -7.81 5.48 19.97
CA LYS A 87 -9.07 5.79 20.67
C LYS A 87 -10.25 5.69 19.70
N PRO A 88 -11.40 5.11 20.12
CA PRO A 88 -11.71 4.63 21.47
C PRO A 88 -11.04 3.29 21.83
N ILE A 89 -10.44 2.62 20.86
CA ILE A 89 -9.66 1.39 21.02
C ILE A 89 -8.36 1.51 20.24
N SER A 90 -7.32 0.79 20.65
CA SER A 90 -6.14 0.63 19.83
C SER A 90 -6.38 -0.44 18.76
N VAL A 91 -5.94 -0.17 17.53
CA VAL A 91 -5.95 -1.18 16.45
C VAL A 91 -5.08 -2.39 16.77
N PHE A 92 -4.04 -2.18 17.60
CA PHE A 92 -3.15 -3.25 18.07
C PHE A 92 -3.79 -4.17 19.11
N ASP A 93 -4.98 -3.86 19.62
CA ASP A 93 -5.76 -4.77 20.45
C ASP A 93 -6.71 -5.65 19.60
N VAL A 94 -6.70 -5.47 18.27
CA VAL A 94 -7.54 -6.19 17.29
C VAL A 94 -6.71 -7.13 16.41
N HIS A 95 -5.40 -6.90 16.28
CA HIS A 95 -4.49 -7.74 15.51
C HIS A 95 -3.10 -7.81 16.16
N ASP A 96 -2.31 -8.84 15.82
CA ASP A 96 -0.99 -9.09 16.40
C ASP A 96 0.20 -8.47 15.63
N SER A 97 -0.06 -7.64 14.62
CA SER A 97 1.01 -6.94 13.87
C SER A 97 1.70 -5.85 14.69
N ASP A 98 3.02 -5.69 14.53
CA ASP A 98 3.84 -4.67 15.18
C ASP A 98 3.59 -3.24 14.69
N TYR A 99 2.94 -3.10 13.53
CA TYR A 99 2.55 -1.82 12.93
C TYR A 99 1.19 -1.91 12.26
N HIS A 100 0.57 -0.75 12.01
CA HIS A 100 -0.72 -0.64 11.33
C HIS A 100 -0.65 0.41 10.22
N ILE A 101 -1.10 0.05 9.02
CA ILE A 101 -1.24 0.99 7.89
C ILE A 101 -2.72 1.30 7.75
N ALA A 102 -3.10 2.53 8.07
CA ALA A 102 -4.48 2.99 7.93
C ALA A 102 -4.79 3.41 6.47
N GLY A 103 -6.08 3.45 6.14
CA GLY A 103 -6.59 3.87 4.82
C GLY A 103 -7.75 2.98 4.39
N SER A 104 -8.95 3.55 4.25
CA SER A 104 -10.17 2.79 3.95
C SER A 104 -10.83 3.18 2.62
N ASP A 105 -10.15 3.98 1.81
CA ASP A 105 -10.53 4.35 0.45
C ASP A 105 -9.27 4.32 -0.41
N ALA A 106 -9.35 3.72 -1.60
CA ALA A 106 -8.25 3.65 -2.54
C ALA A 106 -8.72 3.66 -4.00
N SER A 107 -7.91 4.23 -4.88
CA SER A 107 -7.98 3.99 -6.32
C SER A 107 -6.61 3.51 -6.81
N GLY A 108 -6.61 2.53 -7.71
CA GLY A 108 -5.36 1.92 -8.15
C GLY A 108 -5.54 0.88 -9.24
N ILE A 109 -4.44 0.22 -9.57
CA ILE A 109 -4.36 -0.83 -10.58
C ILE A 109 -4.21 -2.17 -9.86
N VAL A 110 -5.02 -3.17 -10.21
CA VAL A 110 -4.78 -4.54 -9.77
C VAL A 110 -3.44 -5.00 -10.34
N TRP A 111 -2.48 -5.26 -9.47
CA TRP A 111 -1.09 -5.53 -9.84
C TRP A 111 -0.77 -7.03 -9.79
N ALA A 112 -1.36 -7.74 -8.82
CA ALA A 112 -1.29 -9.20 -8.72
C ALA A 112 -2.60 -9.77 -8.17
N VAL A 113 -2.83 -11.06 -8.44
CA VAL A 113 -3.97 -11.85 -7.96
C VAL A 113 -3.44 -13.13 -7.32
N GLY A 114 -4.07 -13.58 -6.24
CA GLY A 114 -3.74 -14.84 -5.57
C GLY A 114 -4.35 -16.08 -6.21
#